data_AF-A0A8H5ASN1-F1
#
_entry.id   AF-A0A8H5ASN1-F1
#
_cell.length_a   1.000
_cell.length_b   1.000
_cell.length_c   1.000
_cell.angle_alpha   90.00
_cell.angle_beta   90.00
_cell.angle_gamma   90.00
#
_symmetry.space_group_name_H-M   'P 1'
#
loop_
_entity.id
_entity.type
_entity.pdbx_description
1 polymer ?
#
loop_
_entity_poly.entity_id
_entity_poly.type
_entity_poly.pdbx_seq_one_letter_code
_entity_poly.pdbx_strand_id
1 'polypeptide(L)'
;MFSVKASLWFVFCPVISSMAGPNPLHQRRATPDNTVIVNGVDNYCLVFPRDQHTNVGDSEYPGGMTVYCSDAAHTSPLQGTIPPGFWTNVAYSQGVGSGRYAQRQDLFLSLSTRLNSLTSFLTVTGCINPSLVDRLNPADFGGQYDSSGGPNGAGNPAGSVCVGYNHYVELLEPAGPRACIRCCDDPADCPTKLGMSFFKIPFLGSLPSQFVDQAR
;
A
#
# COMPACT_ATOMS: atom_id res chain seq x y z
N MET A 1 -79.29 -20.78 4.76
CA MET A 1 -78.53 -19.71 4.10
C MET A 1 -77.36 -19.33 5.00
N PHE A 2 -76.16 -19.87 4.75
CA PHE A 2 -74.94 -19.50 5.49
C PHE A 2 -74.14 -18.52 4.63
N SER A 3 -74.01 -17.29 5.12
CA SER A 3 -73.26 -16.20 4.50
C SER A 3 -71.82 -16.27 5.01
N VAL A 4 -70.87 -16.57 4.13
CA VAL A 4 -69.43 -16.55 4.43
C VAL A 4 -68.90 -15.17 4.03
N LYS A 5 -68.53 -14.34 5.02
CA LYS A 5 -67.87 -13.05 4.79
C LYS A 5 -66.39 -13.30 4.50
N ALA A 6 -65.93 -12.97 3.29
CA ALA A 6 -64.53 -12.97 2.92
C ALA A 6 -63.85 -11.71 3.50
N SER A 7 -63.06 -11.88 4.56
CA SER A 7 -62.18 -10.82 5.08
C SER A 7 -60.89 -10.77 4.26
N LEU A 8 -60.76 -9.71 3.47
CA LEU A 8 -59.57 -9.38 2.71
C LEU A 8 -58.52 -8.79 3.68
N TRP A 9 -57.50 -9.58 4.04
CA TRP A 9 -56.35 -9.06 4.78
C TRP A 9 -55.31 -8.54 3.80
N PHE A 10 -55.17 -7.21 3.75
CA PHE A 10 -54.06 -6.55 3.06
C PHE A 10 -52.75 -6.90 3.77
N VAL A 11 -51.93 -7.73 3.13
CA VAL A 11 -50.55 -7.96 3.55
C VAL A 11 -49.75 -6.68 3.24
N PHE A 12 -49.57 -5.85 4.26
CA PHE A 12 -48.58 -4.76 4.22
C PHE A 12 -47.19 -5.38 4.23
N CYS A 13 -46.52 -5.35 3.08
CA CYS A 13 -45.11 -5.70 2.96
C CYS A 13 -44.29 -4.50 3.48
N PRO A 14 -43.59 -4.61 4.62
CA PRO A 14 -42.72 -3.53 5.06
C PRO A 14 -41.57 -3.39 4.07
N VAL A 15 -41.44 -2.20 3.47
CA VAL A 15 -40.26 -1.85 2.69
C VAL A 15 -39.09 -1.77 3.67
N ILE A 16 -38.31 -2.83 3.73
CA ILE A 16 -37.06 -2.86 4.48
C ILE A 16 -36.12 -1.90 3.76
N SER A 17 -36.00 -0.66 4.26
CA SER A 17 -34.92 0.22 3.85
C SER A 17 -33.62 -0.40 4.36
N SER A 18 -32.90 -1.07 3.45
CA SER A 18 -31.53 -1.48 3.69
C SER A 18 -30.68 -0.23 3.88
N MET A 19 -30.39 0.10 5.13
CA MET A 19 -29.29 0.98 5.48
C MET A 19 -28.03 0.23 5.03
N ALA A 20 -27.59 0.49 3.79
CA ALA A 20 -26.28 0.06 3.33
C ALA A 20 -25.26 0.72 4.27
N GLY A 21 -24.71 -0.04 5.21
CA GLY A 21 -23.57 0.39 6.00
C GLY A 21 -22.43 0.80 5.05
N PRO A 22 -21.57 1.74 5.46
CA PRO A 22 -20.46 2.16 4.61
C PRO A 22 -19.63 0.94 4.21
N ASN A 23 -19.52 0.69 2.91
CA ASN A 23 -18.60 -0.29 2.36
C ASN A 23 -17.18 0.10 2.83
N PRO A 24 -16.41 -0.82 3.43
CA PRO A 24 -15.04 -0.53 3.87
C PRO A 24 -14.06 -0.31 2.71
N LEU A 25 -14.50 -0.49 1.45
CA LEU A 25 -13.71 -0.23 0.24
C LEU A 25 -13.89 1.22 -0.26
N HIS A 26 -13.98 2.20 0.63
CA HIS A 26 -13.87 3.60 0.23
C HIS A 26 -12.42 4.05 0.35
N GLN A 27 -11.59 3.51 -0.56
CA GLN A 27 -10.24 4.00 -0.77
C GLN A 27 -10.38 5.47 -1.17
N ARG A 28 -9.77 6.38 -0.40
CA ARG A 28 -9.81 7.81 -0.73
C ARG A 28 -9.29 7.96 -2.15
N ARG A 29 -10.05 8.61 -3.02
CA ARG A 29 -9.63 8.82 -4.40
C ARG A 29 -8.51 9.84 -4.41
N ALA A 30 -7.26 9.37 -4.42
CA ALA A 30 -6.09 10.19 -4.62
C ALA A 30 -5.86 10.46 -6.11
N THR A 31 -5.12 11.52 -6.42
CA THR A 31 -4.62 11.77 -7.78
C THR A 31 -3.54 10.74 -8.11
N PRO A 32 -3.28 10.44 -9.40
CA PRO A 32 -2.27 9.45 -9.78
C PRO A 32 -0.87 9.75 -9.21
N ASP A 33 -0.49 11.03 -9.13
CA ASP A 33 0.78 11.50 -8.53
C ASP A 33 0.82 11.43 -7.00
N ASN A 34 -0.26 10.93 -6.38
CA ASN A 34 -0.43 10.70 -4.96
C ASN A 34 -0.94 9.28 -4.66
N THR A 35 -0.84 8.38 -5.64
CA THR A 35 -1.29 6.98 -5.55
C THR A 35 -0.11 6.05 -5.74
N VAL A 36 0.18 5.27 -4.71
CA VAL A 36 1.20 4.23 -4.70
C VAL A 36 0.58 2.90 -5.14
N ILE A 37 1.29 2.18 -6.01
CA ILE A 37 0.94 0.82 -6.44
C ILE A 37 2.10 -0.08 -6.08
N VAL A 38 1.83 -1.26 -5.51
CA VAL A 38 2.85 -2.29 -5.29
C VAL A 38 2.22 -3.65 -5.55
N ASN A 39 2.70 -4.35 -6.57
CA ASN A 39 2.16 -5.65 -6.99
C ASN A 39 3.27 -6.67 -7.33
N GLY A 40 4.54 -6.29 -7.23
CA GLY A 40 5.65 -7.19 -7.56
C GLY A 40 7.01 -6.49 -7.53
N VAL A 41 8.04 -7.23 -7.94
CA VAL A 41 9.43 -6.74 -8.01
C VAL A 41 9.67 -5.76 -9.16
N ASP A 42 8.79 -5.73 -10.15
CA ASP A 42 8.82 -4.91 -11.36
C ASP A 42 7.58 -4.01 -11.51
N ASN A 43 6.55 -4.20 -10.68
CA ASN A 43 5.32 -3.42 -10.65
C ASN A 43 5.20 -2.71 -9.31
N TYR A 44 5.77 -1.52 -9.22
CA TYR A 44 5.80 -0.72 -8.00
C TYR A 44 5.88 0.77 -8.29
N CYS A 45 5.46 1.57 -7.32
CA CYS A 45 5.69 2.99 -7.26
C CYS A 45 6.30 3.38 -5.92
N LEU A 46 7.04 4.48 -5.90
CA LEU A 46 7.64 5.10 -4.74
C LEU A 46 7.26 6.57 -4.67
N VAL A 47 7.26 7.14 -3.47
CA VAL A 47 7.10 8.57 -3.23
C VAL A 47 8.48 9.22 -3.21
N PHE A 48 8.70 10.19 -4.08
CA PHE A 48 9.92 11.00 -4.12
C PHE A 48 9.62 12.46 -3.77
N PRO A 49 10.66 13.24 -3.42
CA PRO A 49 10.56 14.69 -3.49
C PRO A 49 10.10 15.14 -4.88
N ARG A 50 9.26 16.17 -4.92
CA ARG A 50 8.79 16.79 -6.16
C ARG A 50 9.91 17.61 -6.80
N ASP A 51 10.72 18.29 -6.00
CA ASP A 51 11.82 19.15 -6.49
C ASP A 51 13.14 18.39 -6.61
N GLN A 52 14.00 18.85 -7.51
CA GLN A 52 15.29 18.21 -7.79
C GLN A 52 16.25 18.32 -6.60
N HIS A 53 17.07 17.28 -6.39
CA HIS A 53 18.13 17.21 -5.38
C HIS A 53 17.67 17.59 -3.97
N THR A 54 16.47 17.16 -3.59
CA THR A 54 15.86 17.49 -2.31
C THR A 54 16.10 16.36 -1.32
N ASN A 55 16.34 16.68 -0.05
CA ASN A 55 16.35 15.67 1.01
C ASN A 55 14.93 15.19 1.25
N VAL A 56 14.77 13.91 1.56
CA VAL A 56 13.48 13.25 1.79
C VAL A 56 12.67 14.01 2.84
N GLY A 57 13.26 14.30 4.01
CA GLY A 57 12.59 15.03 5.09
C GLY A 57 12.24 16.49 4.77
N ASP A 58 13.04 17.17 3.93
CA ASP A 58 12.77 18.57 3.54
C ASP A 58 11.56 18.68 2.59
N SER A 59 11.19 17.57 1.94
CA SER A 59 10.08 17.50 1.01
C SER A 59 8.72 17.30 1.70
N GLU A 60 8.69 17.02 3.01
CA GLU A 60 7.49 16.66 3.80
C GLU A 60 6.55 17.84 4.10
N TYR A 61 6.18 18.60 3.06
CA TYR A 61 5.19 19.66 3.12
C TYR A 61 4.12 19.48 2.02
N PRO A 62 2.91 20.05 2.16
CA PRO A 62 1.87 19.93 1.13
C PRO A 62 2.37 20.40 -0.24
N GLY A 63 2.44 19.46 -1.20
CA GLY A 63 2.96 19.73 -2.54
C GLY A 63 4.48 19.53 -2.71
N GLY A 64 5.21 19.08 -1.69
CA GLY A 64 6.64 18.79 -1.77
C GLY A 64 7.01 17.39 -2.27
N MET A 65 6.04 16.48 -2.40
CA MET A 65 6.26 15.07 -2.75
C MET A 65 5.41 14.60 -3.94
N THR A 66 5.87 13.62 -4.70
CA THR A 66 5.19 13.07 -5.88
C THR A 66 5.50 11.59 -6.06
N VAL A 67 4.65 10.86 -6.78
CA VAL A 67 4.85 9.43 -7.05
C VAL A 67 5.62 9.20 -8.36
N TYR A 68 6.62 8.34 -8.27
CA TYR A 68 7.36 7.77 -9.40
C TYR A 68 7.07 6.27 -9.49
N CYS A 69 6.82 5.75 -10.69
CA CYS A 69 6.46 4.35 -10.91
C CYS A 69 7.42 3.65 -11.86
N SER A 70 7.60 2.34 -11.68
CA SER A 70 8.19 1.49 -12.70
C SER A 70 7.34 1.51 -13.98
N ASP A 71 7.94 1.12 -15.11
CA ASP A 71 7.24 1.08 -16.39
C ASP A 71 5.94 0.26 -16.35
N ALA A 72 5.91 -0.83 -15.55
CA ALA A 72 4.73 -1.69 -15.40
C ALA A 72 3.63 -1.10 -14.50
N ALA A 73 3.97 -0.13 -13.63
CA ALA A 73 3.04 0.51 -12.70
C ALA A 73 2.67 1.94 -13.11
N HIS A 74 3.35 2.51 -14.11
CA HIS A 74 3.07 3.85 -14.63
C HIS A 74 1.74 3.86 -15.39
N THR A 75 0.78 4.64 -14.90
CA THR A 75 -0.59 4.68 -15.45
C THR A 75 -1.01 6.07 -15.91
N SER A 76 -0.23 7.10 -15.60
CA SER A 76 -0.60 8.49 -15.84
C SER A 76 0.63 9.39 -16.05
N PRO A 77 0.56 10.39 -16.94
CA PRO A 77 1.64 11.38 -17.10
C PRO A 77 1.85 12.29 -15.88
N LEU A 78 0.94 12.25 -14.89
CA LEU A 78 1.14 12.94 -13.62
C LEU A 78 2.19 12.25 -12.73
N GLN A 79 2.44 10.96 -12.98
CA GLN A 79 3.47 10.18 -12.28
C GLN A 79 4.81 10.32 -13.00
N GLY A 80 5.89 10.36 -12.22
CA GLY A 80 7.23 10.19 -12.74
C GLY A 80 7.50 8.74 -13.15
N THR A 81 8.51 8.53 -14.00
CA THR A 81 8.97 7.20 -14.38
C THR A 81 10.28 6.88 -13.68
N ILE A 82 10.37 5.69 -13.07
CA ILE A 82 11.58 5.18 -12.45
C ILE A 82 12.45 4.57 -13.56
N PRO A 83 13.68 5.06 -13.77
CA PRO A 83 14.53 4.56 -14.84
C PRO A 83 15.01 3.12 -14.53
N PRO A 84 15.25 2.31 -15.58
CA PRO A 84 15.82 0.98 -15.41
C PRO A 84 17.14 1.02 -14.61
N GLY A 85 17.32 0.06 -13.71
CA GLY A 85 18.50 -0.02 -12.85
C GLY A 85 18.49 0.92 -11.64
N PHE A 86 17.45 1.74 -11.46
CA PHE A 86 17.26 2.50 -10.22
C PHE A 86 17.13 1.56 -9.01
N TRP A 87 16.26 0.55 -9.07
CA TRP A 87 16.08 -0.41 -7.99
C TRP A 87 16.70 -1.76 -8.35
N THR A 88 17.56 -2.26 -7.47
CA THR A 88 18.29 -3.52 -7.61
C THR A 88 18.17 -4.34 -6.32
N ASN A 89 18.48 -5.64 -6.38
CA ASN A 89 18.34 -6.55 -5.25
C ASN A 89 16.93 -6.48 -4.61
N VAL A 90 15.91 -6.41 -5.46
CA VAL A 90 14.52 -6.24 -5.06
C VAL A 90 14.01 -7.54 -4.43
N ALA A 91 13.49 -7.45 -3.21
CA ALA A 91 12.75 -8.52 -2.57
C ALA A 91 11.30 -8.09 -2.37
N TYR A 92 10.38 -8.90 -2.87
CA TYR A 92 8.95 -8.77 -2.65
C TYR A 92 8.50 -9.81 -1.63
N SER A 93 7.75 -9.38 -0.61
CA SER A 93 7.11 -10.27 0.35
C SER A 93 5.69 -9.84 0.63
N GLN A 94 4.84 -10.81 0.97
CA GLN A 94 3.45 -10.58 1.34
C GLN A 94 3.10 -11.51 2.49
N GLY A 95 2.15 -11.10 3.33
CA GLY A 95 1.81 -11.92 4.49
C GLY A 95 0.50 -11.54 5.15
N VAL A 96 0.08 -12.46 6.02
CA VAL A 96 -0.98 -12.23 7.00
C VAL A 96 -0.32 -11.63 8.24
N GLY A 97 -0.87 -10.52 8.69
CA GLY A 97 -0.33 -9.65 9.71
C GLY A 97 -0.81 -10.11 11.07
N SER A 98 -0.51 -9.31 12.08
CA SER A 98 -0.99 -9.55 13.45
C SER A 98 -2.18 -8.67 13.83
N GLY A 99 -2.57 -7.76 12.93
CA GLY A 99 -3.65 -6.82 13.12
C GLY A 99 -5.05 -7.43 13.26
N ARG A 100 -6.04 -6.60 13.60
CA ARG A 100 -7.44 -7.03 13.83
C ARG A 100 -8.07 -7.66 12.58
N TYR A 101 -7.54 -7.35 11.40
CA TYR A 101 -7.96 -7.92 10.11
C TYR A 101 -7.40 -9.33 9.86
N ALA A 102 -6.26 -9.68 10.45
CA ALA A 102 -5.69 -11.03 10.38
C ALA A 102 -6.51 -12.07 11.15
N GLN A 103 -7.26 -11.64 12.17
CA GLN A 103 -8.09 -12.54 13.00
C GLN A 103 -9.48 -12.86 12.42
N ARG A 104 -9.81 -12.39 11.21
CA ARG A 104 -11.15 -12.60 10.60
C ARG A 104 -11.24 -13.76 9.60
N GLN A 105 -10.28 -14.68 9.55
CA GLN A 105 -10.17 -15.60 8.41
C GLN A 105 -10.15 -17.08 8.71
N ASP A 106 -10.99 -17.51 9.65
CA ASP A 106 -11.26 -18.92 9.87
C ASP A 106 -12.76 -19.19 9.87
N LEU A 107 -13.48 -18.79 8.82
CA LEU A 107 -14.70 -19.52 8.46
C LEU A 107 -15.05 -19.31 7.00
N PHE A 108 -14.86 -20.37 6.20
CA PHE A 108 -15.38 -20.54 4.85
C PHE A 108 -14.82 -19.61 3.76
N LEU A 109 -13.89 -20.11 2.94
CA LEU A 109 -14.25 -20.49 1.55
C LEU A 109 -13.05 -21.00 0.74
N SER A 110 -13.27 -22.21 0.24
CA SER A 110 -12.72 -22.82 -0.97
C SER A 110 -12.72 -21.85 -2.18
N LEU A 111 -11.71 -22.04 -3.04
CA LEU A 111 -11.58 -21.58 -4.42
C LEU A 111 -10.88 -20.22 -4.65
N SER A 112 -9.59 -20.29 -4.96
CA SER A 112 -8.74 -19.56 -5.95
C SER A 112 -8.94 -18.06 -6.28
N THR A 113 -10.07 -17.42 -5.98
CA THR A 113 -10.36 -16.01 -6.29
C THR A 113 -10.14 -15.06 -5.09
N ARG A 114 -9.50 -15.51 -4.00
CA ARG A 114 -9.31 -14.75 -2.74
C ARG A 114 -7.88 -14.69 -2.20
N LEU A 115 -6.84 -14.93 -3.01
CA LEU A 115 -5.46 -14.85 -2.51
C LEU A 115 -5.11 -13.43 -1.97
N ASN A 116 -5.70 -12.38 -2.54
CA ASN A 116 -5.51 -11.00 -2.08
C ASN A 116 -6.34 -10.63 -0.83
N SER A 117 -7.24 -11.51 -0.38
CA SER A 117 -8.08 -11.24 0.80
C SER A 117 -7.40 -11.63 2.10
N LEU A 118 -6.41 -12.53 2.07
CA LEU A 118 -5.63 -12.95 3.25
C LEU A 118 -4.37 -12.09 3.46
N THR A 119 -3.88 -11.45 2.40
CA THR A 119 -2.68 -10.61 2.45
C THR A 119 -3.00 -9.28 3.13
N SER A 120 -2.73 -9.20 4.41
CA SER A 120 -2.88 -7.95 5.16
C SER A 120 -1.75 -6.95 4.92
N PHE A 121 -0.61 -7.41 4.38
CA PHE A 121 0.51 -6.56 4.03
C PHE A 121 1.28 -7.09 2.84
N LEU A 122 1.90 -6.15 2.13
CA LEU A 122 2.92 -6.39 1.12
C LEU A 122 4.16 -5.57 1.46
N THR A 123 5.33 -5.96 0.97
CA THR A 123 6.58 -5.23 1.21
C THR A 123 7.51 -5.43 0.03
N VAL A 124 8.03 -4.33 -0.49
CA VAL A 124 9.12 -4.33 -1.45
C VAL A 124 10.30 -3.60 -0.83
N THR A 125 11.48 -4.21 -0.90
CA THR A 125 12.71 -3.66 -0.34
C THR A 125 13.87 -3.94 -1.29
N GLY A 126 14.91 -3.12 -1.25
CA GLY A 126 16.14 -3.39 -2.01
C GLY A 126 17.12 -2.23 -2.00
N CYS A 127 18.08 -2.31 -2.90
CA CYS A 127 19.10 -1.28 -3.10
C CYS A 127 18.67 -0.29 -4.18
N ILE A 128 18.89 1.00 -3.96
CA ILE A 128 18.60 2.05 -4.95
C ILE A 128 19.87 2.68 -5.50
N ASN A 129 19.81 3.17 -6.73
CA ASN A 129 20.82 4.04 -7.32
C ASN A 129 20.25 5.46 -7.42
N PRO A 130 20.44 6.32 -6.40
CA PRO A 130 19.86 7.65 -6.37
C PRO A 130 20.38 8.56 -7.49
N SER A 131 21.52 8.25 -8.11
CA SER A 131 22.09 9.05 -9.20
C SER A 131 21.32 8.93 -10.51
N LEU A 132 20.42 7.95 -10.64
CA LEU A 132 19.61 7.76 -11.85
C LEU A 132 18.35 8.65 -11.86
N VAL A 133 17.99 9.26 -10.73
CA VAL A 133 16.84 10.15 -10.61
C VAL A 133 17.31 11.50 -10.08
N ASP A 134 16.86 12.59 -10.70
CA ASP A 134 17.29 13.95 -10.35
C ASP A 134 16.60 14.50 -9.09
N ARG A 135 15.59 13.80 -8.56
CA ARG A 135 14.81 14.21 -7.38
C ARG A 135 15.53 14.01 -6.07
N LEU A 136 16.33 12.95 -5.97
CA LEU A 136 16.97 12.55 -4.72
C LEU A 136 18.31 13.24 -4.57
N ASN A 137 18.61 13.70 -3.37
CA ASN A 137 19.97 14.05 -2.99
C ASN A 137 20.73 12.77 -2.59
N PRO A 138 21.78 12.32 -3.33
CA PRO A 138 22.52 11.10 -2.99
C PRO A 138 23.24 11.15 -1.63
N ALA A 139 23.46 12.35 -1.08
CA ALA A 139 24.08 12.54 0.24
C ALA A 139 23.07 12.52 1.40
N ASP A 140 21.78 12.39 1.12
CA ASP A 140 20.74 12.37 2.14
C ASP A 140 20.69 11.02 2.87
N PHE A 141 20.70 11.06 4.21
CA PHE A 141 20.55 9.87 5.05
C PHE A 141 19.14 9.29 4.99
N GLY A 142 18.18 10.05 4.47
CA GLY A 142 16.85 9.58 4.16
C GLY A 142 15.76 10.07 5.10
N GLY A 143 14.60 9.47 4.94
CA GLY A 143 13.40 9.79 5.71
C GLY A 143 12.28 8.77 5.49
N GLN A 144 11.08 9.15 5.92
CA GLN A 144 9.90 8.30 5.85
C GLN A 144 8.75 9.03 5.19
N TYR A 145 8.09 8.37 4.24
CA TYR A 145 6.76 8.75 3.78
C TYR A 145 5.74 7.74 4.28
N ASP A 146 4.54 8.20 4.63
CA ASP A 146 3.50 7.30 5.11
C ASP A 146 2.12 7.93 4.97
N SER A 147 1.08 7.09 4.93
CA SER A 147 -0.31 7.54 4.76
C SER A 147 -0.96 8.15 6.02
N SER A 148 -0.28 8.08 7.16
CA SER A 148 -0.85 8.34 8.50
C SER A 148 -0.08 9.40 9.29
N GLY A 149 1.05 9.89 8.77
CA GLY A 149 1.89 10.93 9.34
C GLY A 149 1.38 12.34 9.03
N GLY A 150 2.27 13.32 9.13
CA GLY A 150 1.95 14.71 8.82
C GLY A 150 0.90 15.37 9.73
N PRO A 151 0.52 16.64 9.44
CA PRO A 151 -0.48 17.37 10.21
C PRO A 151 -1.83 16.64 10.22
N ASN A 152 -2.40 16.45 11.42
CA ASN A 152 -3.67 15.75 11.64
C ASN A 152 -3.70 14.27 11.17
N GLY A 153 -2.54 13.65 10.94
CA GLY A 153 -2.48 12.25 10.46
C GLY A 153 -2.96 12.09 9.02
N ALA A 154 -2.82 13.13 8.20
CA ALA A 154 -3.26 13.15 6.81
C ALA A 154 -2.30 12.43 5.85
N GLY A 155 -1.13 11.99 6.33
CA GLY A 155 -0.04 11.41 5.56
C GLY A 155 0.94 12.46 5.03
N ASN A 156 2.12 11.99 4.67
CA ASN A 156 3.16 12.70 3.94
C ASN A 156 3.55 11.80 2.75
N PRO A 157 2.96 12.01 1.56
CA PRO A 157 2.15 13.16 1.15
C PRO A 157 0.71 13.11 1.66
N ALA A 158 0.09 14.29 1.84
CA ALA A 158 -1.27 14.39 2.35
C ALA A 158 -2.30 13.75 1.41
N GLY A 159 -3.15 12.86 1.96
CA GLY A 159 -4.18 12.14 1.22
C GLY A 159 -3.64 11.06 0.27
N SER A 160 -2.35 10.73 0.39
CA SER A 160 -1.75 9.64 -0.37
C SER A 160 -2.36 8.30 0.02
N VAL A 161 -2.41 7.37 -0.94
CA VAL A 161 -2.95 6.02 -0.71
C VAL A 161 -2.06 4.98 -1.36
N CYS A 162 -2.07 3.77 -0.80
CA CYS A 162 -1.58 2.59 -1.49
C CYS A 162 -2.76 1.74 -1.96
N VAL A 163 -2.79 1.42 -3.25
CA VAL A 163 -3.91 0.68 -3.87
C VAL A 163 -4.09 -0.68 -3.21
N GLY A 164 -5.33 -1.03 -2.88
CA GLY A 164 -5.68 -2.26 -2.16
C GLY A 164 -5.47 -2.26 -0.64
N TYR A 165 -4.86 -1.22 -0.05
CA TYR A 165 -4.54 -1.18 1.39
C TYR A 165 -4.98 0.13 2.07
N ASN A 166 -5.12 0.10 3.40
CA ASN A 166 -5.52 1.28 4.19
C ASN A 166 -4.34 2.17 4.59
N HIS A 167 -3.15 1.58 4.73
CA HIS A 167 -1.95 2.22 5.20
C HIS A 167 -0.76 1.88 4.32
N TYR A 168 0.24 2.77 4.30
CA TYR A 168 1.56 2.41 3.82
C TYR A 168 2.64 3.19 4.58
N VAL A 169 3.85 2.64 4.56
CA VAL A 169 5.09 3.27 5.00
C VAL A 169 6.13 3.01 3.93
N GLU A 170 6.85 4.07 3.57
CA GLU A 170 8.01 4.05 2.71
C GLU A 170 9.20 4.65 3.46
N LEU A 171 10.33 3.96 3.41
CA LEU A 171 11.62 4.46 3.85
C LEU A 171 12.50 4.64 2.64
N LEU A 172 13.11 5.82 2.52
CA LEU A 172 13.99 6.15 1.42
C LEU A 172 15.30 6.69 1.98
N GLU A 173 16.41 5.98 1.75
CA GLU A 173 17.73 6.31 2.30
C GLU A 173 18.79 6.37 1.18
N PRO A 174 18.88 7.50 0.45
CA PRO A 174 19.78 7.66 -0.70
C PRO A 174 21.26 7.40 -0.40
N ALA A 175 21.78 7.92 0.72
CA ALA A 175 23.17 7.72 1.14
C ALA A 175 23.48 6.28 1.57
N GLY A 176 22.44 5.53 1.99
CA GLY A 176 22.48 4.12 2.36
C GLY A 176 22.22 3.15 1.21
N PRO A 177 22.36 3.61 -0.05
CA PRO A 177 21.60 3.24 -1.25
C PRO A 177 20.52 2.18 -1.05
N ARG A 178 19.47 2.48 -0.27
CA ARG A 178 18.37 1.54 0.00
C ARG A 178 17.01 2.20 0.13
N ALA A 179 15.98 1.46 -0.24
CA ALA A 179 14.59 1.87 -0.11
C ALA A 179 13.71 0.69 0.26
N CYS A 180 12.61 0.97 0.94
CA CYS A 180 11.57 0.00 1.21
C CYS A 180 10.20 0.66 1.19
N ILE A 181 9.21 -0.03 0.64
CA ILE A 181 7.81 0.35 0.72
C ILE A 181 6.98 -0.84 1.20
N ARG A 182 6.03 -0.56 2.09
CA ARG A 182 5.11 -1.54 2.66
C ARG A 182 3.72 -0.96 2.70
N CYS A 183 2.76 -1.69 2.16
CA CYS A 183 1.35 -1.37 2.26
C CYS A 183 0.68 -2.41 3.16
N CYS A 184 -0.27 -1.98 3.97
CA CYS A 184 -0.97 -2.85 4.90
C CYS A 184 -2.39 -2.36 5.24
N ASP A 185 -3.23 -3.27 5.70
CA ASP A 185 -4.59 -2.96 6.11
C ASP A 185 -4.70 -2.47 7.55
N ASP A 186 -3.83 -2.97 8.43
CA ASP A 186 -3.76 -2.59 9.84
C ASP A 186 -2.48 -1.78 10.09
N PRO A 187 -2.56 -0.59 10.72
CA PRO A 187 -1.38 0.23 10.98
C PRO A 187 -0.35 -0.47 11.88
N ALA A 188 -0.74 -1.49 12.66
CA ALA A 188 0.20 -2.31 13.42
C ALA A 188 1.16 -3.10 12.51
N ASP A 189 0.73 -3.42 11.29
CA ASP A 189 1.53 -4.10 10.30
C ASP A 189 2.37 -3.12 9.46
N CYS A 190 2.20 -1.79 9.58
CA CYS A 190 3.05 -0.75 8.96
C CYS A 190 3.65 0.19 10.04
N PRO A 191 4.66 -0.26 10.79
CA PRO A 191 5.23 0.56 11.84
C PRO A 191 6.03 1.75 11.29
N THR A 192 5.63 2.96 11.65
CA THR A 192 6.30 4.23 11.28
C THR A 192 7.55 4.53 12.11
N LYS A 193 7.75 3.87 13.25
CA LYS A 193 8.91 4.12 14.14
C LYS A 193 10.07 3.15 13.95
N LEU A 194 9.94 2.22 13.00
CA LEU A 194 10.94 1.19 12.74
C LEU A 194 11.74 1.56 11.50
N GLY A 195 13.07 1.61 11.64
CA GLY A 195 13.97 1.88 10.52
C GLY A 195 14.12 0.67 9.58
N MET A 196 14.93 0.84 8.53
CA MET A 196 15.12 -0.15 7.45
C MET A 196 15.54 -1.55 7.95
N SER A 197 16.09 -1.66 9.16
CA SER A 197 16.44 -2.94 9.80
C SER A 197 15.24 -3.84 10.11
N PHE A 198 14.04 -3.27 10.20
CA PHE A 198 12.79 -4.04 10.35
C PHE A 198 12.31 -4.61 9.02
N PHE A 199 12.58 -3.88 7.92
CA PHE A 199 12.25 -4.28 6.55
C PHE A 199 13.31 -5.19 5.92
N LYS A 200 14.10 -5.86 6.76
CA LYS A 200 15.26 -6.61 6.32
C LYS A 200 14.82 -7.75 5.41
N ILE A 201 15.46 -7.80 4.25
CA ILE A 201 15.39 -8.94 3.34
C ILE A 201 15.76 -10.19 4.17
N PRO A 202 14.94 -11.26 4.16
CA PRO A 202 15.36 -12.55 4.67
C PRO A 202 16.36 -13.17 3.67
N PHE A 203 17.52 -12.54 3.51
CA PHE A 203 18.67 -13.13 2.83
C PHE A 203 19.68 -13.46 3.92
N LEU A 204 19.91 -14.76 4.10
CA LEU A 204 20.70 -15.44 5.15
C LEU A 204 19.95 -15.75 6.46
N GLY A 205 19.28 -16.90 6.45
CA GLY A 205 18.92 -17.65 7.65
C GLY A 205 17.42 -17.90 7.77
N SER A 206 17.00 -19.11 7.43
CA SER A 206 15.67 -19.69 7.72
C SER A 206 14.45 -19.10 6.99
N LEU A 207 14.33 -19.33 5.68
CA LEU A 207 13.02 -19.55 5.07
C LEU A 207 12.90 -21.02 4.64
N PRO A 208 11.77 -21.69 4.96
CA PRO A 208 11.48 -23.03 4.47
C PRO A 208 11.38 -23.01 2.94
N SER A 209 11.79 -24.12 2.34
CA SER A 209 12.08 -24.37 0.92
C SER A 209 10.91 -24.23 -0.08
N GLN A 210 9.87 -23.45 0.22
CA GLN A 210 8.68 -23.31 -0.64
C GLN A 210 8.56 -21.97 -1.38
N PHE A 211 9.48 -21.02 -1.18
CA PHE A 211 9.46 -19.71 -1.86
C PHE A 211 10.65 -19.46 -2.80
N VAL A 212 11.47 -20.47 -3.09
CA VAL A 212 12.63 -20.34 -4.00
C VAL A 212 12.23 -20.39 -5.49
N ASP A 213 11.01 -20.81 -5.83
CA ASP A 213 10.63 -21.11 -7.23
C ASP A 213 10.07 -19.91 -8.05
N GLN A 214 10.12 -18.68 -7.56
CA GLN A 214 9.68 -17.50 -8.34
C GLN A 214 10.80 -16.52 -8.74
N ALA A 215 12.07 -16.88 -8.50
CA ALA A 215 13.22 -16.10 -8.94
C ALA A 215 14.10 -16.88 -9.92
N ARG A 216 13.49 -17.37 -11.02
CA ARG A 216 14.21 -17.95 -12.16
C ARG A 216 13.99 -17.16 -13.43
#